data_AF-W6MSR2-F1
#
_entry.id   AF-W6MSR2-F1
#
_cell.length_a   1.000
_cell.length_b   1.000
_cell.length_c   1.000
_cell.angle_alpha   90.00
_cell.angle_beta   90.00
_cell.angle_gamma   90.00
#
_symmetry.space_group_name_H-M   'P 1'
#
loop_
_entity.id
_entity.type
_entity.pdbx_description
1 polymer ?
#
loop_
_entity_poly.entity_id
_entity_poly.type
_entity_poly.pdbx_seq_one_letter_code
_entity_poly.pdbx_strand_id
1 'polypeptide(L)'
;MAEPIDYISLPFRVTVVDGRVLEGRLLAIDDESNLLVTDVKEHTGEETRDLGLVSVPRKTIVKLEVEEKEYGDMLRWKQAQTLRSLKVSD
;
A
#
# COMPACT_ATOMS: atom_id res chain seq x y z
N MET A 1 -1.73 -15.86 6.25
CA MET A 1 -1.47 -14.47 6.67
C MET A 1 -1.68 -13.57 5.46
N ALA A 2 -1.70 -12.25 5.64
CA ALA A 2 -1.61 -11.34 4.49
C ALA A 2 -0.20 -11.42 3.91
N GLU A 3 -0.11 -11.41 2.58
CA GLU A 3 1.10 -11.49 1.77
C GLU A 3 1.31 -10.14 1.06
N PRO A 4 2.55 -9.77 0.67
CA PRO A 4 2.84 -8.49 0.00
C PRO A 4 1.89 -8.17 -1.18
N ILE A 5 1.52 -9.18 -1.96
CA ILE A 5 0.63 -9.03 -3.12
C ILE A 5 -0.79 -8.60 -2.72
N ASP A 6 -1.25 -8.92 -1.51
CA ASP A 6 -2.59 -8.57 -1.06
C ASP A 6 -2.76 -7.05 -0.83
N TYR A 7 -1.63 -6.36 -0.63
CA TYR A 7 -1.63 -4.92 -0.36
C TYR A 7 -1.66 -4.07 -1.63
N ILE A 8 -1.46 -4.68 -2.81
CA ILE A 8 -1.53 -3.96 -4.08
C ILE A 8 -2.92 -3.33 -4.25
N SER A 9 -2.94 -2.10 -4.76
CA SER A 9 -4.10 -1.21 -4.92
C SER A 9 -4.70 -0.62 -3.64
N LEU A 10 -4.23 -1.03 -2.45
CA LEU A 10 -4.67 -0.40 -1.20
C LEU A 10 -4.09 1.02 -1.08
N PRO A 11 -4.85 1.96 -0.49
CA PRO A 11 -4.32 3.27 -0.16
C PRO A 11 -3.35 3.15 1.02
N PHE A 12 -2.16 3.71 0.85
CA PHE A 12 -1.13 3.77 1.87
C PHE A 12 -0.76 5.20 2.20
N ARG A 13 -0.48 5.42 3.48
CA ARG A 13 0.22 6.58 4.00
C ARG A 13 1.64 6.15 4.34
N VAL A 14 2.62 6.78 3.69
CA VAL A 14 4.06 6.47 3.81
C VAL A 14 4.76 7.65 4.47
N THR A 15 5.29 7.46 5.68
CA THR A 15 6.18 8.45 6.29
C THR A 15 7.61 8.19 5.84
N VAL A 16 8.28 9.21 5.30
CA VAL A 16 9.68 9.12 4.88
C VAL A 16 10.63 9.87 5.83
N VAL A 17 11.91 9.53 5.78
CA VAL A 17 12.95 9.96 6.75
C VAL A 17 13.13 11.47 6.90
N ASP A 18 12.76 12.26 5.89
CA ASP A 18 12.86 13.73 5.93
C ASP A 18 11.58 14.42 6.42
N GLY A 19 10.65 13.65 6.99
CA GLY A 19 9.42 14.16 7.61
C GLY A 19 8.25 14.34 6.64
N ARG A 20 8.46 14.11 5.33
CA ARG A 20 7.37 14.12 4.35
C ARG A 20 6.47 12.91 4.54
N VAL A 21 5.22 13.09 4.15
CA VAL A 21 4.22 12.01 4.10
C VAL A 21 3.70 11.88 2.68
N LEU A 22 3.70 10.66 2.16
CA LEU A 22 3.15 10.33 0.84
C LEU A 22 1.86 9.54 1.04
N GLU A 23 0.74 10.07 0.55
CA GLU A 23 -0.53 9.35 0.47
C GLU A 23 -0.79 8.96 -0.97
N GLY A 24 -1.01 7.67 -1.24
CA GLY A 24 -1.26 7.18 -2.59
C GLY A 24 -1.65 5.71 -2.61
N ARG A 25 -1.78 5.12 -3.79
CA ARG A 25 -2.11 3.70 -3.94
C ARG A 25 -0.87 2.89 -4.27
N LEU A 26 -0.67 1.79 -3.54
CA LEU A 26 0.45 0.89 -3.80
C LEU A 26 0.24 0.18 -5.14
N LEU A 27 1.15 0.40 -6.09
CA LEU A 27 1.10 -0.22 -7.42
C LEU A 27 2.00 -1.46 -7.51
N ALA A 28 3.18 -1.42 -6.88
CA ALA A 28 4.11 -2.55 -6.85
C ALA A 28 5.01 -2.51 -5.62
N ILE A 29 5.50 -3.69 -5.21
CA ILE A 29 6.57 -3.90 -4.22
C ILE A 29 7.59 -4.84 -4.86
N ASP A 30 8.88 -4.52 -4.76
CA ASP A 30 9.96 -5.44 -5.16
C ASP A 30 10.51 -6.27 -3.98
N ASP A 31 11.49 -7.12 -4.24
CA ASP A 31 12.13 -8.00 -3.26
C ASP A 31 12.97 -7.24 -2.21
N GLU A 32 13.39 -6.01 -2.52
CA GLU A 32 14.04 -5.11 -1.57
C GLU A 32 13.05 -4.22 -0.79
N SER A 33 11.75 -4.44 -0.98
CA SER A 33 10.67 -3.64 -0.38
C SER A 33 10.69 -2.16 -0.80
N ASN A 34 11.23 -1.84 -1.96
CA ASN A 34 10.96 -0.57 -2.62
C ASN A 34 9.52 -0.56 -3.13
N LEU A 35 8.88 0.60 -3.03
CA LEU A 35 7.48 0.76 -3.40
C LEU A 35 7.37 1.56 -4.69
N LEU A 36 6.40 1.19 -5.53
CA LEU A 36 5.88 2.07 -6.56
C LEU A 36 4.48 2.49 -6.14
N VAL A 37 4.24 3.79 -6.02
CA VAL A 37 2.98 4.36 -5.52
C VAL A 37 2.42 5.32 -6.57
N THR A 38 1.13 5.19 -6.90
CA THR A 38 0.43 6.06 -7.86
C THR A 38 -0.53 7.01 -7.15
N ASP A 39 -0.98 8.04 -7.87
CA ASP A 39 -1.88 9.09 -7.40
C ASP A 39 -1.39 9.75 -6.10
N VAL A 40 -0.08 9.95 -6.03
CA VAL A 40 0.59 10.38 -4.80
C VAL A 40 0.32 11.85 -4.52
N LYS A 41 -0.15 12.12 -3.30
CA LYS A 41 -0.12 13.43 -2.66
C LYS A 41 1.00 13.44 -1.63
N GLU A 42 1.89 14.42 -1.75
CA GLU A 42 2.93 14.67 -0.76
C GLU A 42 2.47 15.77 0.19
N HIS A 43 2.67 15.54 1.48
CA HIS A 43 2.45 16.50 2.55
C HIS A 43 3.77 16.83 3.24
N THR A 44 4.07 18.12 3.35
CA THR A 44 5.25 18.64 4.05
C THR A 44 4.82 19.81 4.94
N GLY A 45 4.64 19.55 6.24
CA GLY A 45 4.02 20.54 7.13
C GLY A 45 2.59 20.88 6.69
N GLU A 46 2.34 22.14 6.35
CA GLU A 46 1.04 22.61 5.83
C GLU A 46 0.95 22.54 4.29
N GLU A 47 2.06 22.30 3.60
CA GLU A 47 2.08 22.26 2.14
C GLU A 47 1.65 20.89 1.62
N THR A 48 0.87 20.88 0.55
CA THR A 48 0.43 19.67 -0.15
C THR A 48 0.60 19.84 -1.65
N ARG A 49 1.11 18.81 -2.34
CA ARG A 49 1.19 18.79 -3.81
C ARG A 49 0.93 17.39 -4.38
N ASP A 50 0.40 17.35 -5.59
CA ASP A 50 0.26 16.13 -6.38
C ASP A 50 1.59 15.79 -7.07
N LEU A 51 2.02 14.53 -6.95
CA LEU A 51 3.25 13.99 -7.56
C LEU A 51 2.96 12.95 -8.64
N GLY A 52 1.76 12.36 -8.68
CA GLY A 52 1.42 11.31 -9.64
C GLY A 52 2.07 9.97 -9.27
N LEU A 53 3.01 9.49 -10.08
CA LEU A 53 3.69 8.20 -9.89
C LEU A 53 5.05 8.39 -9.22
N VAL A 54 5.29 7.74 -8.08
CA VAL A 54 6.50 7.89 -7.28
C VAL A 54 7.07 6.53 -6.90
N SER A 55 8.38 6.35 -7.07
CA SER A 55 9.13 5.25 -6.46
C SER A 55 9.65 5.68 -5.09
N VAL A 56 9.40 4.86 -4.07
CA VAL A 56 9.81 5.12 -2.68
C VAL A 56 10.80 4.02 -2.26
N PRO A 57 12.10 4.34 -2.16
CA PRO A 57 13.11 3.36 -1.76
C PRO A 57 12.91 2.89 -0.31
N ARG A 58 13.11 1.60 -0.03
CA ARG A 58 12.94 1.03 1.31
C ARG A 58 13.69 1.79 2.40
N LYS A 59 14.91 2.25 2.09
CA LYS A 59 15.79 2.99 3.01
C LYS A 59 15.22 4.34 3.44
N THR A 60 14.29 4.92 2.68
CA THR A 60 13.68 6.21 3.02
C THR A 60 12.39 6.05 3.81
N ILE A 61 11.87 4.82 3.97
CA ILE A 61 10.59 4.55 4.64
C ILE A 61 10.80 4.44 6.14
N VAL A 62 10.10 5.28 6.88
CA VAL A 62 10.00 5.22 8.35
C VAL A 62 8.80 4.36 8.76
N LYS A 63 7.65 4.58 8.11
CA LYS A 63 6.38 3.94 8.48
C LYS A 63 5.48 3.78 7.26
N LEU A 64 4.74 2.67 7.25
CA LEU A 64 3.65 2.41 6.30
C LEU A 64 2.37 2.19 7.09
N GLU A 65 1.31 2.85 6.65
CA GLU A 65 0.00 2.77 7.28
C GLU A 65 -1.06 2.55 6.21
N VAL A 66 -2.03 1.71 6.53
CA VAL A 66 -3.23 1.47 5.75
C VAL A 66 -4.43 1.64 6.68
N GLU A 67 -5.52 2.17 6.17
CA GLU A 67 -6.73 2.31 6.96
C GLU A 67 -7.26 0.92 7.38
N GLU A 68 -7.68 0.82 8.64
CA GLU A 68 -8.19 -0.44 9.21
C GLU A 68 -9.36 -1.02 8.40
N LYS A 69 -10.23 -0.15 7.90
CA LYS A 69 -11.35 -0.54 7.05
C LYS A 69 -10.87 -1.20 5.75
N GLU A 70 -9.95 -0.57 5.04
CA GLU A 70 -9.39 -1.06 3.76
C GLU A 70 -8.65 -2.39 3.95
N TYR A 71 -7.86 -2.49 5.04
CA TYR A 71 -7.22 -3.74 5.42
C TYR A 71 -8.23 -4.84 5.73
N GLY A 72 -9.30 -4.53 6.47
CA GLY A 72 -10.37 -5.47 6.79
C GLY A 72 -11.16 -5.93 5.56
N ASP A 73 -11.44 -5.03 4.61
CA ASP A 73 -12.08 -5.35 3.34
C ASP A 73 -11.22 -6.31 2.50
N MET A 74 -9.91 -6.04 2.40
CA MET A 74 -8.96 -6.93 1.74
C MET A 74 -8.95 -8.33 2.35
N LEU A 75 -8.89 -8.44 3.68
CA LEU A 75 -8.87 -9.73 4.37
C LEU A 75 -10.14 -10.55 4.10
N ARG A 76 -11.31 -9.89 4.10
CA ARG A 76 -12.58 -10.53 3.76
C ARG A 76 -12.59 -11.03 2.31
N TRP A 77 -12.10 -10.21 1.37
CA TRP A 77 -12.02 -10.59 -0.04
C TRP A 77 -11.11 -11.80 -0.24
N LYS A 78 -9.93 -11.83 0.39
CA LYS A 78 -8.99 -12.95 0.33
C LYS A 78 -9.61 -14.24 0.88
N GLN A 79 -10.27 -14.18 2.04
CA GLN A 79 -10.96 -15.35 2.62
C GLN A 79 -12.04 -15.90 1.68
N ALA A 80 -12.84 -15.03 1.06
CA ALA A 80 -13.86 -15.44 0.11
C ALA A 80 -13.27 -16.12 -1.14
N GLN A 81 -12.14 -15.62 -1.66
CA GLN A 81 -11.42 -16.22 -2.78
C GLN A 81 -10.93 -17.64 -2.45
N THR A 82 -10.31 -17.82 -1.27
CA THR A 82 -9.81 -19.13 -0.82
C THR A 82 -10.95 -20.15 -0.65
N LEU A 83 -12.10 -19.73 -0.09
CA LEU A 83 -13.25 -20.61 0.04
C LEU A 83 -13.86 -21.02 -1.31
N ARG A 84 -13.79 -20.12 -2.31
CA ARG A 84 -14.25 -20.43 -3.67
C ARG A 84 -13.33 -21.44 -4.37
N SER A 85 -12.01 -21.31 -4.25
CA SER A 85 -11.08 -22.24 -4.90
C SER A 85 -11.19 -23.67 -4.36
N LEU A 86 -11.49 -23.81 -3.06
CA LEU A 86 -11.72 -25.12 -2.44
C LEU A 86 -12.99 -25.81 -2.95
N LYS A 87 -14.08 -25.06 -3.17
CA LYS A 87 -15.37 -25.62 -3.64
C LYS A 87 -15.39 -26.04 -5.11
N VAL A 88 -14.39 -25.65 -5.91
CA VAL A 88 -14.29 -26.00 -7.35
C VAL A 88 -13.42 -27.24 -7.56
N SER A 89 -12.79 -27.74 -6.49
CA SER A 89 -11.87 -28.89 -6.53
C SER A 89 -12.56 -30.23 -6.21
N ASP A 90 -13.87 -30.21 -5.96
CA ASP A 90 -14.75 -31.38 -5.75
C ASP A 90 -15.70 -31.55 -6.95
#